data_AF-A0A9D0XS27-F1
#
_entry.id   AF-A0A9D0XS27-F1
#
_cell.length_a   1.000
_cell.length_b   1.000
_cell.length_c   1.000
_cell.angle_alpha   90.00
_cell.angle_beta   90.00
_cell.angle_gamma   90.00
#
_symmetry.space_group_name_H-M   'P 1'
#
loop_
_entity.id
_entity.type
_entity.pdbx_description
1 polymer ?
#
loop_
_entity_poly.entity_id
_entity_poly.type
_entity_poly.pdbx_seq_one_letter_code
_entity_poly.pdbx_strand_id
1 'polypeptide(L)' 'WQETVETMALGDGNNDIPLLEASDYPVIIRSPVNPAPVVKHSKVFITKENGPKGWNQAVLDWLAVD' A
#
# COMPACT_ATOMS: atom_id res chain seq x y z
N TRP A 1 10.10 -17.35 18.01
CA TRP A 1 10.43 -16.10 17.31
C TRP A 1 11.48 -16.34 16.21
N GLN A 2 11.20 -17.25 15.27
CA GLN A 2 12.11 -17.57 14.15
C GLN A 2 11.43 -17.39 12.78
N GLU A 3 10.21 -16.85 12.75
CA GLU A 3 9.50 -16.60 11.50
C GLU A 3 9.79 -15.18 11.01
N THR A 4 9.97 -15.07 9.70
CA THR A 4 10.10 -13.80 8.99
C THR A 4 8.79 -13.02 9.06
N VAL A 5 8.87 -11.75 9.47
CA VAL A 5 7.73 -10.84 9.46
C VAL A 5 7.61 -10.24 8.06
N GLU A 6 6.45 -10.37 7.44
CA GLU A 6 6.12 -9.63 6.22
C GLU A 6 5.49 -8.28 6.57
N THR A 7 5.84 -7.26 5.79
CA THR A 7 5.40 -5.88 5.98
C THR A 7 4.56 -5.39 4.81
N MET A 8 3.41 -4.80 5.13
CA MET A 8 2.59 -4.08 4.17
C MET A 8 2.59 -2.60 4.55
N ALA A 9 3.00 -1.73 3.63
CA ALA A 9 2.93 -0.29 3.81
C ALA A 9 1.82 0.30 2.93
N LEU A 10 1.04 1.22 3.49
CA LEU A 10 -0.01 1.93 2.79
C LEU A 10 0.37 3.42 2.77
N GLY A 11 0.17 4.09 1.63
CA GLY A 11 0.50 5.51 1.46
C GLY A 11 -0.25 6.14 0.30
N ASP A 12 -0.50 7.44 0.37
CA ASP A 12 -1.32 8.18 -0.60
C ASP A 12 -0.59 9.36 -1.25
N GLY A 13 0.63 9.67 -0.78
CA GLY A 13 1.41 10.82 -1.24
C GLY A 13 2.89 10.54 -1.47
N ASN A 14 3.58 11.55 -2.02
CA ASN A 14 5.01 11.47 -2.32
C ASN A 14 5.88 11.34 -1.05
N ASN A 15 5.40 11.82 0.10
CA ASN A 15 6.09 11.66 1.38
C ASN A 15 6.17 10.19 1.82
N ASP A 16 5.31 9.32 1.29
CA ASP A 16 5.26 7.91 1.65
C ASP A 16 6.18 7.03 0.79
N ILE A 17 6.74 7.57 -0.30
CA ILE A 17 7.59 6.80 -1.24
C ILE A 17 8.69 6.01 -0.51
N PRO A 18 9.47 6.58 0.43
CA PRO A 18 10.52 5.83 1.12
C PRO A 18 9.97 4.66 1.96
N LEU A 19 8.78 4.84 2.56
CA LEU A 19 8.11 3.79 3.34
C LEU A 19 7.61 2.67 2.41
N LEU A 20 6.99 3.05 1.29
CA LEU A 20 6.46 2.10 0.31
C LEU A 20 7.58 1.27 -0.33
N GLU A 21 8.67 1.91 -0.77
CA GLU A 21 9.81 1.22 -1.40
C GLU A 21 10.56 0.29 -0.44
N ALA A 22 10.44 0.48 0.87
CA ALA A 22 11.10 -0.35 1.89
C ALA A 22 10.25 -1.54 2.37
N SER A 23 8.95 -1.57 2.05
CA SER A 23 8.03 -2.63 2.50
C SER A 23 8.02 -3.83 1.55
N ASP A 24 7.67 -5.02 2.05
CA ASP A 24 7.51 -6.21 1.22
C ASP A 24 6.34 -6.06 0.23
N TYR A 25 5.28 -5.36 0.65
CA TYR A 25 4.05 -5.16 -0.11
C TYR A 25 3.56 -3.70 -0.01
N PRO A 26 4.03 -2.82 -0.93
CA PRO A 26 3.56 -1.45 -0.99
C PRO A 26 2.17 -1.34 -1.60
N VAL A 27 1.31 -0.57 -0.93
CA VAL A 27 -0.05 -0.28 -1.34
C VAL A 27 -0.24 1.22 -1.48
N ILE A 28 -0.54 1.66 -2.69
CA ILE A 28 -0.90 3.04 -2.99
C ILE A 28 -2.40 3.22 -2.81
N ILE A 29 -2.78 4.13 -1.93
CA ILE A 29 -4.17 4.54 -1.74
C ILE A 29 -4.51 5.60 -2.78
N ARG A 30 -5.55 5.37 -3.58
CA ARG A 30 -5.97 6.35 -4.56
C ARG A 30 -6.50 7.63 -3.90
N SER A 31 -6.23 8.73 -4.57
CA SER A 31 -6.75 10.05 -4.25
C SER A 31 -7.61 10.56 -5.43
N PRO A 32 -8.73 11.24 -5.16
CA PRO A 32 -9.53 11.87 -6.22
C PRO A 32 -8.86 13.14 -6.77
N VAL A 33 -7.84 13.67 -6.09
CA VAL A 33 -7.22 14.96 -6.40
C VAL A 33 -5.74 14.86 -6.71
N ASN A 34 -5.01 14.00 -6.00
CA ASN A 34 -3.57 13.85 -6.18
C ASN A 34 -3.27 12.64 -7.08
N PRO A 35 -2.30 12.75 -8.01
CA PRO A 35 -1.83 11.59 -8.74
C PRO A 35 -1.15 10.60 -7.77
N ALA A 36 -1.21 9.31 -8.13
CA ALA A 36 -0.49 8.26 -7.40
C ALA A 36 1.03 8.54 -7.40
N PRO A 37 1.73 8.35 -6.25
CA PRO A 37 3.18 8.47 -6.21
C PRO A 37 3.84 7.40 -7.11
N VAL A 38 5.00 7.74 -7.68
CA VAL A 38 5.79 6.79 -8.47
C VAL A 38 6.69 6.01 -7.52
N VAL A 39 6.29 4.77 -7.21
CA VAL A 39 7.02 3.86 -6.31
C VAL A 39 7.80 2.84 -7.15
N LYS A 40 9.11 2.73 -6.95
CA LYS A 40 9.95 1.75 -7.66
C LYS A 40 9.99 0.43 -6.89
N HIS A 41 8.91 -0.32 -6.96
CA HIS A 41 8.81 -1.64 -6.34
C HIS A 41 8.04 -2.60 -7.24
N SER A 42 8.44 -3.88 -7.28
CA SER A 42 7.86 -4.85 -8.22
C SER A 42 6.46 -5.35 -7.82
N LYS A 43 6.10 -5.20 -6.54
CA LYS A 43 4.84 -5.68 -5.95
C LYS A 43 3.84 -4.57 -5.62
N VAL A 44 3.94 -3.39 -6.25
CA VAL A 44 3.03 -2.27 -5.96
C VAL A 44 1.59 -2.65 -6.27
N PHE A 45 0.72 -2.53 -5.27
CA PHE A 45 -0.72 -2.60 -5.42
C PHE A 45 -1.32 -1.18 -5.36
N ILE A 46 -2.40 -0.94 -6.11
CA ILE A 46 -3.12 0.34 -6.09
C ILE A 46 -4.58 0.06 -5.78
N THR A 47 -5.13 0.70 -4.75
CA THR A 47 -6.51 0.47 -4.31
C THR A 47 -7.52 0.86 -5.37
N LYS A 48 -8.72 0.28 -5.31
CA LYS A 48 -9.83 0.71 -6.18
C LYS A 48 -10.49 1.96 -5.59
N GLU A 49 -10.73 1.93 -4.28
CA GLU A 49 -11.33 2.99 -3.50
C GLU A 49 -10.34 4.09 -3.11
N ASN A 50 -10.87 5.28 -2.84
CA ASN A 50 -10.10 6.44 -2.42
C ASN A 50 -10.06 6.61 -0.89
N GLY A 51 -9.00 7.25 -0.39
CA GLY A 51 -8.92 7.72 1.00
C GLY A 51 -9.26 6.63 2.03
N PRO A 52 -10.01 6.92 3.11
CA PRO A 52 -10.29 5.95 4.18
C PRO A 52 -10.90 4.62 3.71
N LYS A 53 -11.71 4.63 2.64
CA LYS A 53 -12.25 3.40 2.05
C LYS A 53 -11.17 2.56 1.37
N GLY A 54 -10.23 3.22 0.69
CA GLY A 54 -9.07 2.57 0.09
C GLY A 54 -8.18 1.90 1.14
N TRP A 55 -7.90 2.60 2.25
CA TRP A 55 -7.17 2.02 3.38
C TRP A 55 -7.83 0.75 3.92
N ASN A 56 -9.15 0.80 4.19
CA ASN A 56 -9.88 -0.35 4.68
C ASN A 56 -9.94 -1.51 3.67
N GLN A 57 -10.16 -1.20 2.39
CA GLN A 57 -10.14 -2.19 1.31
C GLN A 57 -8.80 -2.92 1.27
N ALA A 58 -7.68 -2.20 1.28
CA ALA A 58 -6.34 -2.80 1.20
C ALA A 58 -6.09 -3.82 2.32
N VAL A 59 -6.44 -3.46 3.56
CA VAL A 59 -6.24 -4.34 4.72
C VAL A 59 -7.16 -5.55 4.66
N LEU A 60 -8.44 -5.37 4.31
CA LEU A 60 -9.37 -6.49 4.21
C LEU A 60 -9.03 -7.43 3.06
N ASP A 61 -8.63 -6.90 1.90
CA ASP A 61 -8.18 -7.70 0.76
C ASP A 61 -6.92 -8.51 1.14
N TRP A 62 -5.99 -7.92 1.90
CA TRP A 62 -4.80 -8.61 2.41
C TRP A 62 -5.13 -9.77 3.36
N LEU A 63 -6.03 -9.53 4.33
CA LEU A 63 -6.44 -10.53 5.32
C LEU A 63 -7.31 -11.66 4.74
N ALA A 64 -7.87 -11.45 3.55
CA ALA A 64 -8.68 -12.43 2.83
C ALA A 64 -7.85 -13.37 1.93
N VAL A 65 -6.54 -13.17 1.84
CA VAL A 65 -5.64 -14.09 1.13
C VAL A 65 -5.40 -15.30 2.04
N ASP A 66 -5.81 -16.49 1.57
CA ASP A 66 -5.54 -17.78 2.23
C ASP A 66 -4.04 -18.10 2.32
#